data_AF-A0A2Z2HUE7-F1
#
_entry.id   AF-A0A2Z2HUE7-F1
#
_cell.length_a   1.000
_cell.length_b   1.000
_cell.length_c   1.000
_cell.angle_alpha   90.00
_cell.angle_beta   90.00
_cell.angle_gamma   90.00
#
_symmetry.space_group_name_H-M   'P 1'
#
loop_
_entity.id
_entity.type
_entity.pdbx_description
1 polymer ?
#
loop_
_entity_poly.entity_id
_entity_poly.type
_entity_poly.pdbx_seq_one_letter_code
_entity_poly.pdbx_strand_id
1 'polypeptide(L)' 'MNCFVCGKEKQDFEVWTNKLVIGITYDSDFQNNDVISSMSEKSIICHQCIIEIQKEVKENPKSD' A
#
# COMPACT_ATOMS: atom_id res chain seq x y z
N MET A 1 -11.04 -4.98 -10.79
CA MET A 1 -10.07 -5.23 -9.70
C MET A 1 -9.72 -3.84 -9.19
N ASN A 2 -10.15 -3.46 -7.99
CA ASN A 2 -10.18 -2.06 -7.59
C ASN A 2 -9.15 -1.78 -6.51
N CYS A 3 -8.72 -0.52 -6.39
CA CYS A 3 -7.80 -0.11 -5.34
C CYS A 3 -8.46 -0.33 -3.99
N PHE A 4 -7.76 -1.08 -3.14
CA PHE A 4 -8.19 -1.32 -1.77
C PHE A 4 -8.42 -0.01 -0.99
N VAL A 5 -7.66 1.04 -1.32
CA VAL A 5 -7.70 2.33 -0.61
C VAL A 5 -8.70 3.30 -1.25
N CYS A 6 -8.48 3.66 -2.51
CA CYS A 6 -9.27 4.72 -3.15
C CYS A 6 -10.44 4.20 -4.01
N GLY A 7 -10.65 2.89 -4.08
CA GLY A 7 -11.73 2.28 -4.87
C GLY A 7 -11.60 2.41 -6.39
N LYS A 8 -10.56 3.12 -6.89
CA LYS A 8 -10.30 3.31 -8.32
C LYS A 8 -10.25 1.97 -9.05
N GLU A 9 -10.84 1.90 -10.24
CA GLU A 9 -10.78 0.73 -11.09
C GLU A 9 -9.40 0.62 -11.75
N LYS A 10 -8.83 -0.60 -11.77
CA LYS A 10 -7.56 -0.87 -12.43
C LYS A 10 -7.67 -0.61 -13.94
N GLN A 11 -6.81 0.25 -14.45
CA GLN A 11 -6.62 0.49 -15.89
C GLN A 11 -5.31 -0.13 -16.39
N ASP A 12 -5.23 -0.36 -17.71
CA ASP A 12 -4.17 -1.17 -18.35
C ASP A 12 -2.75 -0.59 -18.21
N PHE A 13 -2.61 0.73 -18.04
CA PHE A 13 -1.31 1.42 -18.03
C PHE A 13 -0.83 1.84 -16.63
N GLU A 14 -1.53 1.43 -15.58
CA GLU A 14 -1.19 1.82 -14.21
C GLU A 14 -0.39 0.74 -13.49
N VAL A 15 0.49 1.16 -12.58
CA VAL A 15 1.21 0.25 -11.69
C VAL A 15 0.35 -0.08 -10.48
N TRP A 16 0.21 -1.37 -10.20
CA TRP A 16 -0.58 -1.92 -9.10
C TRP A 16 0.20 -2.98 -8.36
N THR A 17 0.12 -2.94 -7.04
CA THR A 17 0.88 -3.82 -6.14
C THR A 17 -0.09 -4.64 -5.31
N ASN A 18 0.23 -5.91 -5.04
CA ASN A 18 -0.53 -6.75 -4.11
C ASN A 18 0.21 -6.89 -2.77
N LYS A 19 -0.45 -7.49 -1.77
CA LYS A 19 0.12 -7.64 -0.42
C LYS A 19 1.45 -8.41 -0.39
N LEU A 20 1.60 -9.43 -1.24
CA LEU A 20 2.85 -10.21 -1.33
C LEU A 20 4.02 -9.35 -1.82
N VAL A 21 3.82 -8.60 -2.91
CA VAL A 21 4.85 -7.71 -3.46
C VAL A 21 5.22 -6.63 -2.44
N ILE A 22 4.25 -6.13 -1.66
CA ILE A 22 4.52 -5.19 -0.58
C ILE A 22 5.43 -5.82 0.48
N GLY A 23 5.14 -7.05 0.89
CA GLY A 23 5.90 -7.77 1.92
C GLY A 23 7.37 -8.03 1.56
N ILE A 24 7.69 -8.16 0.27
CA ILE A 24 9.08 -8.35 -0.20
C ILE A 24 9.81 -7.04 -0.50
N THR A 25 9.07 -5.94 -0.71
CA THR A 25 9.64 -4.68 -1.24
C THR A 25 9.85 -3.62 -0.16
N TYR A 26 8.96 -3.56 0.84
CA TYR A 26 8.97 -2.51 1.86
C TYR A 26 9.35 -3.04 3.23
N ASP A 27 9.82 -2.17 4.11
CA ASP A 27 10.22 -2.50 5.48
C ASP A 27 9.02 -2.77 6.42
N SER A 28 9.31 -3.17 7.66
CA SER A 28 8.30 -3.49 8.67
C SER A 28 7.42 -2.29 9.01
N ASP A 29 7.94 -1.07 8.98
CA ASP A 29 7.18 0.12 9.39
C ASP A 29 6.08 0.43 8.38
N PHE A 30 6.43 0.36 7.09
CA PHE A 30 5.46 0.44 6.02
C PHE A 30 4.47 -0.73 6.04
N GLN A 31 4.97 -1.96 6.26
CA GLN A 31 4.11 -3.14 6.31
C GLN A 31 3.11 -3.12 7.48
N ASN A 32 3.47 -2.47 8.59
CA ASN A 32 2.66 -2.33 9.81
C ASN A 32 1.69 -1.15 9.78
N ASN A 33 1.67 -0.34 8.70
CA ASN A 33 0.62 0.66 8.51
C ASN A 33 -0.77 -0.03 8.51
N ASP A 34 -1.77 0.60 9.12
CA ASP A 34 -3.11 0.00 9.33
C ASP A 34 -3.80 -0.38 8.01
N VAL A 35 -3.59 0.42 6.95
CA VAL A 35 -4.12 0.13 5.63
C VAL A 35 -3.40 -1.06 5.02
N ILE A 36 -2.08 -1.11 5.13
CA ILE A 36 -1.27 -2.18 4.55
C ILE A 36 -1.51 -3.51 5.28
N SER A 37 -1.54 -3.50 6.61
CA SER A 37 -1.76 -4.68 7.44
C SER A 37 -3.15 -5.29 7.26
N SER A 38 -4.17 -4.49 6.96
CA SER A 38 -5.53 -4.95 6.70
C SER A 38 -5.78 -5.49 5.27
N MET A 39 -4.82 -5.35 4.36
CA MET A 39 -4.93 -5.92 3.01
C MET A 39 -4.93 -7.45 3.03
N SER A 40 -5.89 -8.05 2.34
CA SER A 40 -5.86 -9.48 2.01
C SER A 40 -4.84 -9.80 0.92
N GLU A 41 -4.45 -11.07 0.77
CA GLU A 41 -3.54 -11.52 -0.30
C GLU A 41 -4.05 -11.20 -1.73
N LYS A 42 -5.38 -11.11 -1.89
CA LYS A 42 -6.04 -10.78 -3.17
C LYS A 42 -6.21 -9.28 -3.37
N SER A 43 -6.00 -8.47 -2.35
CA SER A 43 -6.13 -7.01 -2.42
C SER A 43 -5.01 -6.45 -3.29
N ILE A 44 -5.36 -5.44 -4.10
CA ILE A 44 -4.42 -4.65 -4.89
C ILE A 44 -4.54 -3.18 -4.54
N ILE A 45 -3.44 -2.46 -4.64
CA ILE A 45 -3.35 -1.04 -4.37
C ILE A 45 -2.66 -0.34 -5.54
N CYS A 46 -3.16 0.84 -5.93
CA CYS A 46 -2.54 1.62 -6.99
C CYS A 46 -1.27 2.33 -6.48
N HIS A 47 -0.37 2.64 -7.41
CA HIS A 47 0.89 3.30 -7.09
C HIS A 47 0.73 4.63 -6.32
N GLN A 48 -0.29 5.42 -6.64
CA GLN A 48 -0.54 6.70 -5.97
C GLN A 48 -0.78 6.52 -4.46
N CYS A 49 -1.63 5.56 -4.08
CA CYS A 49 -1.90 5.28 -2.66
C CYS A 49 -0.67 4.73 -1.94
N ILE A 50 0.20 3.97 -2.61
CA ILE A 50 1.48 3.56 -2.04
C ILE A 50 2.34 4.79 -1.69
N ILE A 51 2.46 5.76 -2.59
CA ILE A 51 3.24 6.99 -2.34
C ILE A 51 2.67 7.75 -1.14
N GLU A 52 1.35 7.86 -1.03
CA GLU A 52 0.70 8.56 0.09
C GLU A 52 0.98 7.89 1.42
N ILE A 53 0.85 6.56 1.49
CA ILE A 53 1.18 5.80 2.71
C ILE A 53 2.68 5.92 3.03
N GLN A 54 3.56 5.94 2.03
CA GLN A 54 5.00 6.11 2.25
C GLN A 54 5.32 7.47 2.87
N LYS A 55 4.60 8.53 2.46
CA LYS A 55 4.75 9.85 3.06
C LYS A 55 4.25 9.86 4.50
N GLU A 56 3.08 9.28 4.74
CA GLU A 56 2.51 9.17 6.09
C GLU A 56 3.47 8.48 7.07
N VAL A 57 4.06 7.35 6.68
CA VAL A 57 5.03 6.60 7.50
C VAL A 57 6.32 7.40 7.72
N LYS A 58 6.78 8.16 6.72
CA LYS A 58 8.00 8.99 6.84
C LYS A 58 7.81 10.26 7.66
N GLU A 59 6.62 10.87 7.60
CA GLU A 59 6.29 12.11 8.29
C GLU A 59 5.86 11.87 9.74
N ASN A 60 5.33 10.68 10.06
CA ASN A 60 5.08 10.19 11.41
C ASN A 60 5.94 8.96 11.72
N PRO A 61 7.27 9.09 11.88
CA PRO A 61 8.04 8.02 12.49
C PRO A 61 7.47 7.85 13.90
N LYS A 62 6.88 6.69 14.20
CA LYS A 62 6.41 6.38 15.56
C LYS A 62 7.59 6.66 16.50
N SER A 63 7.47 7.70 17.31
CA SER A 63 8.46 7.99 18.35
C SER A 63 8.28 6.92 19.42
N ASP A 64 9.24 6.00 19.49
CA ASP A 64 9.40 5.05 20.59
C ASP A 64 9.59 5.76 21.94
#